data_AF-A0AAJ1R520-F1
#
_entry.id   AF-A0AAJ1R520-F1
#
_cell.length_a   1.000
_cell.length_b   1.000
_cell.length_c   1.000
_cell.angle_alpha   90.00
_cell.angle_beta   90.00
_cell.angle_gamma   90.00
#
_symmetry.space_group_name_H-M   'P 1'
#
loop_
_entity.id
_entity.type
_entity.pdbx_description
1 polymer ?
#
loop_
_entity_poly.entity_id
_entity_poly.type
_entity_poly.pdbx_seq_one_letter_code
_entity_poly.pdbx_strand_id
1 'polypeptide(L)'
;MLRSEDIFKLIKKERNFLGNIDQYKIKISNSDNFDRDNLIGIYKIRQYSATRNGNDNLSQEIGTLILNLENYSNSKLRFVSVLGKKYYGIFFLSENWNEVVGYLEREIDESEFTSMNSID
;
A
#
# COMPACT_ATOMS: atom_id res chain seq x y z
N MET A 1 4.40 -20.66 -4.76
CA MET A 1 3.55 -19.49 -5.05
C MET A 1 2.89 -19.09 -3.74
N LEU A 2 3.18 -17.90 -3.20
CA LEU A 2 2.45 -17.41 -2.02
C LEU A 2 0.99 -17.19 -2.40
N ARG A 3 0.06 -17.59 -1.52
CA ARG A 3 -1.36 -17.38 -1.74
C ARG A 3 -1.75 -15.97 -1.28
N SER A 4 -2.70 -15.35 -1.98
CA SER A 4 -3.26 -14.05 -1.58
C SER A 4 -3.79 -14.08 -0.14
N GLU A 5 -4.25 -15.24 0.34
CA GLU A 5 -4.64 -15.46 1.74
C GLU A 5 -3.52 -15.21 2.74
N ASP A 6 -2.30 -15.67 2.47
CA ASP A 6 -1.18 -15.53 3.39
C ASP A 6 -0.69 -14.08 3.44
N ILE A 7 -0.66 -13.42 2.28
CA ILE A 7 -0.35 -12.00 2.15
C ILE A 7 -1.41 -11.14 2.87
N PHE A 8 -2.69 -11.47 2.71
CA PHE A 8 -3.75 -10.76 3.42
C PHE A 8 -3.67 -10.95 4.93
N LYS A 9 -3.37 -12.16 5.41
CA LYS A 9 -3.15 -12.41 6.84
C LYS A 9 -2.00 -11.55 7.39
N LEU A 10 -0.91 -11.39 6.63
CA LEU A 10 0.19 -10.52 7.01
C LEU A 10 -0.28 -9.06 7.09
N ILE A 11 -0.97 -8.55 6.06
CA ILE A 11 -1.50 -7.19 6.05
C ILE A 11 -2.50 -6.97 7.19
N LYS A 12 -3.39 -7.93 7.47
CA LYS A 12 -4.37 -7.87 8.55
C LYS A 12 -3.74 -7.87 9.94
N LYS A 13 -2.55 -8.45 10.13
CA LYS A 13 -1.82 -8.33 11.40
C LYS A 13 -1.43 -6.87 11.66
N GLU A 14 -0.99 -6.17 10.61
CA GLU A 14 -0.68 -4.74 10.68
C GLU A 14 -1.95 -3.90 10.80
N ARG A 15 -2.99 -4.25 10.03
CA ARG A 15 -4.27 -3.53 9.93
C ARG A 15 -5.41 -4.39 10.46
N ASN A 16 -5.47 -4.50 11.79
CA ASN A 16 -6.40 -5.39 12.51
C ASN A 16 -7.89 -5.10 12.27
N PHE A 17 -8.23 -3.88 11.84
CA PHE A 17 -9.61 -3.48 11.50
C PHE A 17 -10.11 -4.11 10.20
N LEU A 18 -9.22 -4.67 9.36
CA LEU A 18 -9.63 -5.35 8.14
C LEU A 18 -10.46 -6.60 8.46
N GLY A 19 -11.58 -6.74 7.76
CA GLY A 19 -12.53 -7.81 7.94
C GLY A 19 -12.07 -9.14 7.35
N ASN A 20 -13.00 -9.88 6.75
CA ASN A 20 -12.69 -11.16 6.12
C ASN A 20 -12.16 -10.95 4.71
N ILE A 21 -11.28 -11.85 4.24
CA ILE A 21 -10.62 -11.72 2.93
C ILE A 21 -11.60 -11.66 1.75
N ASP A 22 -12.75 -12.33 1.85
CA ASP A 22 -13.82 -12.34 0.83
C ASP A 22 -14.45 -10.95 0.60
N GLN A 23 -14.21 -10.00 1.50
CA GLN A 23 -14.65 -8.61 1.38
C GLN A 23 -13.70 -7.76 0.53
N TYR A 24 -12.54 -8.31 0.13
CA TYR A 24 -11.48 -7.55 -0.52
C TYR A 24 -11.00 -8.23 -1.82
N LYS A 25 -10.87 -7.43 -2.89
CA LYS A 25 -10.08 -7.78 -4.08
C LYS A 25 -8.61 -7.48 -3.76
N ILE A 26 -7.78 -8.52 -3.76
CA ILE A 26 -6.34 -8.40 -3.52
C ILE A 26 -5.62 -8.53 -4.85
N LYS A 27 -4.85 -7.51 -5.23
CA LYS A 27 -3.96 -7.57 -6.38
C LYS A 27 -2.52 -7.59 -5.91
N ILE A 28 -1.78 -8.58 -6.36
CA ILE A 28 -0.36 -8.74 -6.09
C ILE A 28 0.37 -8.40 -7.37
N SER A 29 1.31 -7.44 -7.32
CA SER A 29 2.09 -7.11 -8.50
C SER A 29 3.10 -8.20 -8.81
N ASN A 30 3.13 -8.63 -10.07
CA ASN A 30 4.13 -9.57 -10.58
C ASN A 30 5.47 -8.88 -10.92
N SER A 31 5.54 -7.55 -10.80
CA SER A 31 6.75 -6.77 -11.08
C SER A 31 7.75 -6.88 -9.93
N ASP A 32 9.04 -6.93 -10.27
CA ASP A 32 10.19 -6.81 -9.37
C ASP A 32 10.82 -5.40 -9.42
N ASN A 33 10.19 -4.45 -10.10
CA ASN A 33 10.69 -3.09 -10.31
C ASN A 33 10.42 -2.12 -9.13
N PHE A 34 9.95 -2.61 -7.98
CA PHE A 34 9.73 -1.76 -6.80
C PHE A 34 11.04 -1.61 -6.02
N ASP A 35 11.90 -0.76 -6.55
CA ASP A 35 13.11 -0.33 -5.86
C ASP A 35 12.77 0.73 -4.80
N ARG A 36 13.26 0.51 -3.59
CA ARG A 36 13.03 1.33 -2.39
C ARG A 36 13.49 2.76 -2.60
N ASP A 37 14.67 2.98 -3.18
CA ASP A 37 15.25 4.32 -3.30
C ASP A 37 14.49 5.14 -4.36
N ASN A 38 14.07 4.48 -5.45
CA ASN A 38 13.17 5.07 -6.43
C ASN A 38 11.80 5.45 -5.81
N LEU A 39 11.22 4.58 -5.00
CA LEU A 39 9.96 4.86 -4.30
C LEU A 39 10.09 6.02 -3.32
N ILE A 40 11.18 6.10 -2.55
CA ILE A 40 11.47 7.23 -1.67
C ILE A 40 11.48 8.53 -2.47
N GLY A 41 12.16 8.56 -3.63
CA GLY A 41 12.18 9.73 -4.51
C GLY A 41 10.78 10.15 -4.98
N ILE A 42 9.98 9.19 -5.45
CA ILE A 42 8.60 9.42 -5.89
C ILE A 42 7.74 9.98 -4.75
N TYR A 43 7.85 9.39 -3.56
CA TYR A 43 7.03 9.79 -2.43
C TYR A 43 7.47 11.12 -1.81
N LYS A 44 8.75 11.49 -1.87
CA LYS A 44 9.21 12.85 -1.51
C LYS A 44 8.56 13.91 -2.39
N ILE A 45 8.44 13.66 -3.69
CA ILE A 45 7.72 14.56 -4.61
C ILE A 45 6.24 14.65 -4.23
N ARG A 46 5.58 13.50 -3.97
CA ARG A 46 4.17 13.47 -3.59
C ARG A 46 3.90 14.15 -2.24
N GLN A 47 4.78 13.97 -1.26
CA GLN A 47 4.70 14.64 0.04
C GLN A 47 4.77 16.15 -0.12
N TYR A 48 5.75 16.64 -0.91
CA TYR A 48 5.87 18.06 -1.23
C TYR A 48 4.59 18.61 -1.88
N SER A 49 4.02 17.88 -2.85
CA SER A 49 2.73 18.26 -3.46
C SER A 49 1.58 18.30 -2.46
N ALA A 50 1.50 17.33 -1.54
CA ALA A 50 0.47 17.29 -0.49
C ALA A 50 0.57 18.52 0.42
N THR A 51 1.78 18.83 0.91
CA THR A 51 2.05 20.04 1.71
C THR A 51 1.67 21.31 0.96
N ARG A 52 2.06 21.43 -0.31
CA ARG A 52 1.75 22.63 -1.13
C ARG A 52 0.24 22.84 -1.31
N ASN A 53 -0.52 21.74 -1.37
CA ASN A 53 -1.97 21.77 -1.51
C ASN A 53 -2.71 21.88 -0.17
N GLY A 54 -2.00 22.06 0.95
CA GLY A 54 -2.59 22.13 2.29
C GLY A 54 -3.19 20.82 2.78
N ASN A 55 -2.77 19.67 2.23
CA ASN A 55 -3.20 18.35 2.67
C ASN A 55 -2.20 17.76 3.66
N ASP A 56 -2.21 18.30 4.88
CA ASP A 56 -1.25 17.96 5.93
C ASP A 56 -1.35 16.49 6.36
N ASN A 57 -2.56 15.94 6.43
CA ASN A 57 -2.78 14.52 6.78
C ASN A 57 -2.09 13.60 5.77
N LEU A 58 -2.32 13.81 4.47
CA LEU A 58 -1.66 13.03 3.43
C LEU A 58 -0.13 13.22 3.46
N SER A 59 0.34 14.44 3.73
CA SER A 59 1.77 14.72 3.85
C SER A 59 2.41 13.94 5.01
N GLN A 60 1.74 13.82 6.14
CA GLN A 60 2.19 13.03 7.29
C GLN A 60 2.17 11.53 7.01
N GLU A 61 1.12 11.02 6.37
CA GLU A 61 1.04 9.61 5.94
C GLU A 61 2.18 9.25 4.99
N ILE A 62 2.43 10.09 3.98
CA ILE A 62 3.55 9.89 3.06
C ILE A 62 4.89 10.00 3.78
N GLY A 63 5.03 10.92 4.74
CA GLY A 63 6.24 11.04 5.55
C GLY A 63 6.54 9.77 6.34
N THR A 64 5.50 9.17 6.93
CA THR A 64 5.62 7.89 7.64
C THR A 64 6.04 6.76 6.70
N LEU A 65 5.44 6.69 5.51
CA LEU A 65 5.86 5.74 4.48
C LEU A 65 7.34 5.92 4.11
N ILE A 66 7.79 7.15 3.87
CA ILE A 66 9.19 7.45 3.52
C ILE A 66 10.13 6.98 4.63
N LEU A 67 9.83 7.29 5.90
CA LEU A 67 10.66 6.87 7.03
C LEU A 67 10.75 5.35 7.14
N ASN A 68 9.63 4.64 6.94
CA ASN A 68 9.64 3.19 6.97
C ASN A 68 10.44 2.58 5.81
N LEU A 69 10.33 3.18 4.61
CA LEU A 69 11.17 2.80 3.48
C LEU A 69 12.65 3.05 3.78
N GLU A 70 13.03 4.20 4.33
CA GLU A 70 14.43 4.51 4.69
C GLU A 70 15.00 3.54 5.75
N ASN A 71 14.16 3.03 6.65
CA ASN A 71 14.55 2.07 7.69
C ASN A 71 14.62 0.60 7.21
N TYR A 72 14.04 0.28 6.06
CA TYR A 72 14.09 -1.07 5.52
C TYR A 72 15.42 -1.34 4.81
N SER A 73 16.12 -2.41 5.17
CA SER A 73 17.51 -2.64 4.76
C SER A 73 17.69 -3.08 3.31
N ASN A 74 16.70 -3.73 2.69
CA ASN A 74 16.83 -4.25 1.33
C ASN A 74 16.30 -3.25 0.30
N SER A 75 16.83 -3.28 -0.92
CA SER A 75 16.38 -2.38 -1.99
C SER A 75 15.09 -2.84 -2.64
N LYS A 76 14.81 -4.14 -2.72
CA LYS A 76 13.64 -4.67 -3.42
C LYS A 76 12.42 -4.83 -2.51
N LEU A 77 11.27 -4.45 -3.07
CA LEU A 77 9.96 -4.53 -2.44
C LEU A 77 8.97 -5.28 -3.31
N ARG A 78 7.86 -5.70 -2.71
CA ARG A 78 6.69 -6.25 -3.37
C ARG A 78 5.51 -5.33 -3.17
N PHE A 79 4.68 -5.18 -4.19
CA PHE A 79 3.51 -4.32 -4.12
C PHE A 79 2.22 -5.13 -4.07
N VAL A 80 1.36 -4.78 -3.12
CA VAL A 80 0.03 -5.36 -2.96
C VAL A 80 -0.99 -4.24 -2.82
N SER A 81 -2.11 -4.35 -3.52
CA SER A 81 -3.28 -3.51 -3.25
C SER A 81 -4.44 -4.34 -2.70
N VAL A 82 -5.17 -3.72 -1.78
CA VAL A 82 -6.34 -4.28 -1.10
C VAL A 82 -7.50 -3.33 -1.35
N LEU A 83 -8.50 -3.80 -2.10
CA LEU A 83 -9.68 -3.03 -2.46
C LEU A 83 -10.93 -3.65 -1.82
N GLY A 84 -11.57 -2.92 -0.91
CA GLY A 84 -12.89 -3.25 -0.35
C GLY A 84 -13.90 -2.15 -0.67
N LYS A 85 -15.18 -2.40 -0.37
CA LYS A 85 -16.29 -1.47 -0.73
C LYS A 85 -16.13 -0.02 -0.25
N LYS A 86 -15.43 0.18 0.88
CA LYS A 86 -15.19 1.50 1.49
C LYS A 86 -13.73 1.75 1.83
N TYR A 87 -12.82 0.91 1.32
CA TYR A 87 -11.42 0.93 1.71
C TYR A 87 -10.53 0.64 0.51
N TYR A 88 -9.48 1.43 0.37
CA TYR A 88 -8.39 1.12 -0.54
C TYR A 88 -7.05 1.31 0.16
N GLY A 89 -6.23 0.25 0.16
CA GLY A 89 -4.89 0.27 0.69
C GLY A 89 -3.87 -0.18 -0.35
N ILE A 90 -2.72 0.47 -0.37
CA ILE A 90 -1.52 0.04 -1.08
C ILE A 90 -0.44 -0.29 -0.06
N PHE A 91 0.19 -1.45 -0.23
CA PHE A 91 1.15 -2.01 0.71
C PHE A 91 2.43 -2.38 -0.01
N PHE A 92 3.56 -1.97 0.57
CA PHE A 92 4.90 -2.37 0.20
C PHE A 92 5.36 -3.44 1.19
N LEU A 93 5.57 -4.66 0.69
CA LEU A 93 6.05 -5.80 1.46
C LEU A 93 7.52 -6.05 1.17
N SER A 94 8.20 -6.75 2.06
CA SER A 94 9.55 -7.25 1.79
C SER A 94 9.59 -8.21 0.60
N GLU A 95 10.77 -8.37 0.01
CA GLU A 95 10.98 -9.26 -1.15
C GLU A 95 10.55 -10.72 -0.86
N ASN A 96 10.69 -11.14 0.39
CA ASN A 96 10.38 -12.48 0.90
C ASN A 96 8.93 -12.63 1.41
N TRP A 97 8.08 -11.61 1.27
CA TRP A 97 6.67 -11.63 1.66
C TRP A 97 6.40 -11.91 3.15
N ASN A 98 7.32 -11.52 4.03
CA ASN A 98 7.25 -11.83 5.46
C ASN A 98 6.96 -10.62 6.35
N GLU A 99 7.05 -9.40 5.82
CA GLU A 99 6.76 -8.16 6.56
C GLU A 99 6.12 -7.10 5.65
N VAL A 100 5.27 -6.27 6.25
CA VAL A 100 4.80 -5.02 5.63
C VAL A 100 5.83 -3.95 5.96
N VAL A 101 6.48 -3.41 4.93
CA VAL A 101 7.46 -2.33 5.08
C VAL A 101 6.73 -1.00 5.24
N GLY A 102 5.68 -0.75 4.46
CA GLY A 102 4.91 0.48 4.58
C GLY A 102 3.66 0.46 3.73
N TYR A 103 2.80 1.45 3.91
CA TYR A 103 1.52 1.52 3.20
C TYR A 103 1.01 2.96 3.07
N LEU A 104 0.04 3.13 2.17
CA LEU A 104 -0.88 4.26 2.16
C LEU A 104 -2.28 3.72 1.98
N GLU A 105 -3.26 4.37 2.57
CA GLU A 105 -4.64 3.92 2.53
C GLU A 105 -5.61 5.09 2.60
N ARG A 106 -6.86 4.81 2.25
CA ARG A 106 -7.95 5.79 2.36
C ARG A 106 -9.30 5.12 2.30
N GLU A 107 -10.30 5.86 2.75
CA GLU A 107 -11.69 5.55 2.45
C GLU A 107 -11.98 5.85 0.97
N ILE A 108 -12.87 5.04 0.39
CA ILE A 108 -13.37 5.21 -0.98
C ILE A 108 -14.89 5.12 -0.97
N ASP A 109 -15.53 5.74 -1.96
CA ASP A 109 -16.98 5.62 -2.14
C ASP A 109 -17.35 4.48 -3.11
N GLU A 110 -18.65 4.23 -3.24
CA GLU A 110 -19.18 3.15 -4.10
C GLU A 110 -18.88 3.38 -5.59
N SER A 111 -18.85 4.63 -6.04
CA SER A 111 -18.58 4.98 -7.44
C SER A 111 -17.12 4.65 -7.79
N GLU A 112 -16.21 4.99 -6.89
CA GLU A 112 -14.80 4.70 -7.01
C GLU A 112 -14.53 3.19 -6.89
N PHE A 113 -15.14 2.52 -5.91
CA PHE A 113 -15.06 1.06 -5.79
C PHE A 113 -15.50 0.37 -7.09
N THR A 114 -16.63 0.78 -7.66
CA THR A 114 -17.16 0.21 -8.90
C THR A 114 -16.17 0.42 -10.07
N SER A 115 -15.64 1.63 -10.19
CA SER A 115 -14.63 1.97 -11.20
C SER A 115 -13.37 1.11 -11.06
N MET A 116 -12.80 1.04 -9.86
CA MET A 116 -11.56 0.29 -9.60
C MET A 116 -11.76 -1.24 -9.71
N ASN A 117 -12.94 -1.73 -9.33
CA ASN A 117 -13.26 -3.15 -9.37
C ASN A 117 -13.51 -3.66 -10.80
N SER A 118 -13.96 -2.77 -11.70
CA SER A 118 -14.19 -3.04 -13.13
C SER A 118 -12.90 -3.21 -13.94
N ILE A 119 -11.77 -2.77 -13.39
CA ILE A 119 -10.44 -2.91 -14.00
C ILE A 119 -9.87 -4.25 -13.53
N ASP A 120 -9.65 -5.17 -14.46
CA ASP A 120 -8.97 -6.45 -14.22
C ASP A 120 -7.45 -6.32 -14.31
#